data_AF-F0VGD9-F1
#
_entry.id   AF-F0VGD9-F1
#
_cell.length_a   1.000
_cell.length_b   1.000
_cell.length_c   1.000
_cell.angle_alpha   90.00
_cell.angle_beta   90.00
_cell.angle_gamma   90.00
#
_symmetry.space_group_name_H-M   'P 1'
#
loop_
_entity.id
_entity.type
_entity.pdbx_description
1 polymer ?
#
loop_
_entity_poly.entity_id
_entity_poly.type
_entity_poly.pdbx_seq_one_letter_code
_entity_poly.pdbx_strand_id
1 'polypeptide(L)'
;MGASESRDACELGGTAFCGTLPNSAGCISLAREFYCTCKPGFRAEGRMTHSSCTDIDECATGVAFCFNKIQNSDCVNTPGSFECKCNEYRTLNDNVCEDINECLENRGGCAEHSDCINNDGKPVTCRCLPGYTGNDGKPGRACKDINECEEPDRCPENSVCINTPGSYRCECTTGFAKDANGKCTGKEFCATGEHNCDPVFATCTTAVGSYSCACKEGFQGSGRKGECKPLPGSEHKACELLGLRCGRYQGCLPDNAGSYRCAALSKAQQVKVLLTEGAGMDTPIWLWCCVAVAIAMLIGAAVYGVRYFLKGRRNAYGSEDDAIMTGYGYDYGAADSFSG
;
A
#
# COMPACT_ATOMS: atom_id res chain seq x y z
N MET A 1 4.68 57.76 104.61
CA MET A 1 4.94 57.93 103.17
C MET A 1 4.89 56.55 102.53
N GLY A 2 3.72 56.16 102.03
CA GLY A 2 3.58 55.00 101.17
C GLY A 2 3.03 55.53 99.85
N ALA A 3 3.88 55.71 98.86
CA ALA A 3 3.44 55.98 97.50
C ALA A 3 2.75 54.71 97.02
N SER A 4 1.41 54.72 96.90
CA SER A 4 0.72 53.70 96.13
C SER A 4 1.12 53.93 94.67
N GLU A 5 2.01 53.10 94.17
CA GLU A 5 2.31 53.03 92.74
C GLU A 5 0.98 52.88 92.00
N SER A 6 0.67 53.88 91.17
CA SER A 6 -0.33 53.80 90.12
C SER A 6 0.11 52.70 89.16
N ARG A 7 -0.24 51.44 89.47
CA ARG A 7 0.00 50.33 88.56
C ARG A 7 -0.95 50.50 87.38
N ASP A 8 -0.37 50.68 86.20
CA ASP A 8 -1.13 50.86 84.97
C ASP A 8 -2.09 49.68 84.79
N ALA A 9 -3.39 49.97 84.67
CA ALA A 9 -4.41 48.94 84.51
C ALA A 9 -4.19 48.10 83.24
N CYS A 10 -3.49 48.65 82.24
CA CYS A 10 -3.07 47.94 81.03
C CYS A 10 -1.80 47.07 81.20
N GLU A 11 -1.00 47.25 82.27
CA GLU A 11 0.26 46.53 82.50
C GLU A 11 0.10 45.24 83.34
N LEU A 12 -0.91 45.17 84.21
CA LEU A 12 -1.13 43.99 85.09
C LEU A 12 -1.89 42.82 84.43
N GLY A 13 -2.50 43.06 83.26
CA GLY A 13 -3.30 42.05 82.54
C GLY A 13 -3.19 42.11 81.01
N GLY A 14 -2.47 43.10 80.47
CA GLY A 14 -2.26 43.25 79.02
C GLY A 14 -3.56 43.39 78.21
N THR A 15 -3.42 43.49 76.90
CA THR A 15 -4.52 43.49 75.92
C THR A 15 -5.45 42.26 75.98
N ALA A 16 -5.19 41.29 76.88
CA ALA A 16 -5.94 40.05 77.04
C ALA A 16 -7.35 40.24 77.63
N PHE A 17 -7.64 41.34 78.32
CA PHE A 17 -8.98 41.65 78.84
C PHE A 17 -9.88 42.40 77.85
N CYS A 18 -9.31 42.97 76.78
CA CYS A 18 -10.01 43.85 75.84
C CYS A 18 -10.44 43.17 74.53
N GLY A 19 -10.12 41.89 74.33
CA GLY A 19 -10.43 41.21 73.07
C GLY A 19 -10.41 39.69 73.19
N THR A 20 -11.16 39.02 72.32
CA THR A 20 -11.21 37.55 72.25
C THR A 20 -10.09 36.96 71.39
N LEU A 21 -9.47 37.78 70.54
CA LEU A 21 -8.37 37.41 69.65
C LEU A 21 -7.10 38.20 69.96
N PRO A 22 -5.90 37.62 69.77
CA PRO A 22 -4.64 38.35 69.92
C PRO A 22 -4.62 39.60 69.04
N ASN A 23 -4.13 40.72 69.56
CA ASN A 23 -4.02 42.00 68.84
C ASN A 23 -5.35 42.61 68.35
N SER A 24 -6.53 42.12 68.73
CA SER A 24 -7.83 42.68 68.30
C SER A 24 -8.19 44.03 68.93
N ALA A 25 -7.57 44.37 70.07
CA ALA A 25 -7.89 45.57 70.85
C ALA A 25 -6.64 46.28 71.38
N GLY A 26 -6.78 47.59 71.61
CA GLY A 26 -5.87 48.43 72.39
C GLY A 26 -6.47 48.76 73.76
N CYS A 27 -5.61 49.12 74.71
CA CYS A 27 -5.98 49.52 76.08
C CYS A 27 -5.46 50.93 76.33
N ILE A 28 -6.35 51.83 76.78
CA ILE A 28 -6.00 53.19 77.19
C ILE A 28 -6.20 53.27 78.71
N SER A 29 -5.12 53.55 79.44
CA SER A 29 -5.14 53.70 80.89
C SER A 29 -5.62 55.10 81.28
N LEU A 30 -6.59 55.18 82.18
CA LEU A 30 -7.08 56.41 82.80
C LEU A 30 -6.78 56.36 84.31
N ALA A 31 -6.79 57.51 84.98
CA ALA A 31 -6.31 57.66 86.36
C ALA A 31 -6.96 56.71 87.41
N ARG A 32 -8.15 56.14 87.12
CA ARG A 32 -8.85 55.17 87.98
C ARG A 32 -9.61 54.06 87.22
N GLU A 33 -9.50 54.03 85.89
CA GLU A 33 -10.24 53.11 85.00
C GLU A 33 -9.39 52.80 83.76
N PHE A 34 -9.77 51.82 82.97
CA PHE A 34 -9.19 51.59 81.63
C PHE A 34 -10.33 51.48 80.62
N TYR A 35 -10.07 51.89 79.38
CA TYR A 35 -11.04 51.70 78.31
C TYR A 35 -10.39 50.98 77.12
N CYS A 36 -11.14 50.02 76.56
CA CYS A 36 -10.72 49.20 75.43
C CYS A 36 -11.14 49.84 74.10
N THR A 37 -10.20 49.97 73.16
CA THR A 37 -10.49 50.43 71.80
C THR A 37 -10.27 49.31 70.81
N CYS A 38 -11.23 49.02 69.94
CA CYS A 38 -11.03 48.00 68.90
C CYS A 38 -10.09 48.50 67.81
N LYS A 39 -9.20 47.62 67.36
CA LYS A 39 -8.36 47.90 66.19
C LYS A 39 -9.21 47.87 64.91
N PRO A 40 -8.75 48.47 63.79
CA PRO A 40 -9.42 48.33 62.50
C PRO A 40 -9.71 46.86 62.17
N GLY A 41 -10.89 46.57 61.59
CA GLY A 41 -11.36 45.21 61.32
C GLY A 41 -12.09 44.55 62.50
N PHE A 42 -12.18 45.20 63.66
CA PHE A 42 -12.89 44.67 64.83
C PHE A 42 -13.98 45.64 65.32
N ARG A 43 -15.10 45.10 65.79
CA ARG A 43 -16.21 45.86 66.38
C ARG A 43 -16.40 45.54 67.85
N ALA A 44 -16.84 46.52 68.62
CA ALA A 44 -17.17 46.33 70.02
C ALA A 44 -18.55 45.67 70.17
N GLU A 45 -18.65 44.61 70.97
CA GLU A 45 -19.91 44.00 71.36
C GLU A 45 -20.27 44.37 72.81
N GLY A 46 -21.49 44.88 73.05
CA GLY A 46 -22.02 45.20 74.39
C GLY A 46 -21.86 46.65 74.87
N ARG A 47 -22.39 46.95 76.08
CA ARG A 47 -22.47 48.31 76.66
C ARG A 47 -21.39 48.56 77.74
N MET A 48 -20.39 49.37 77.37
CA MET A 48 -19.74 50.48 78.12
C MET A 48 -18.90 50.26 79.40
N THR A 49 -18.25 49.14 79.66
CA THR A 49 -17.07 49.18 80.59
C THR A 49 -15.98 48.18 80.25
N HIS A 50 -16.32 47.01 79.69
CA HIS A 50 -15.35 46.01 79.21
C HIS A 50 -15.72 45.55 77.81
N SER A 51 -15.40 46.38 76.80
CA SER A 51 -15.73 46.12 75.40
C SER A 51 -14.87 44.97 74.87
N SER A 52 -15.51 43.84 74.56
CA SER A 52 -14.90 42.74 73.83
C SER A 52 -14.90 43.08 72.34
N CYS A 53 -13.71 43.14 71.75
CA CYS A 53 -13.56 43.32 70.31
C CYS A 53 -13.71 41.98 69.59
N THR A 54 -14.79 41.86 68.83
CA THR A 54 -15.03 40.73 67.93
C THR A 54 -14.68 41.13 66.51
N ASP A 55 -14.20 40.15 65.76
CA ASP A 55 -13.90 40.29 64.35
C ASP A 55 -15.14 40.74 63.57
N ILE A 56 -14.96 41.67 62.63
CA ILE A 56 -16.03 42.05 61.71
C ILE A 56 -16.02 41.03 60.60
N ASP A 57 -17.08 40.23 60.47
CA ASP A 57 -17.22 39.38 59.30
C ASP A 57 -17.61 40.24 58.08
N GLU A 58 -16.62 40.69 57.31
CA GLU A 58 -16.87 41.53 56.13
C GLU A 58 -17.65 40.78 55.05
N CYS A 59 -17.52 39.45 55.00
CA CYS A 59 -18.23 38.59 54.05
C CYS A 59 -19.73 38.49 54.36
N ALA A 60 -20.10 38.36 55.64
CA ALA A 60 -21.50 38.28 56.07
C ALA A 60 -22.20 39.64 56.10
N THR A 61 -21.45 40.72 56.35
CA THR A 61 -22.00 42.08 56.43
C THR A 61 -22.20 42.74 55.06
N GLY A 62 -21.69 42.13 53.99
CA GLY A 62 -21.81 42.64 52.62
C GLY A 62 -20.95 43.89 52.35
N VAL A 63 -20.08 44.27 53.30
CA VAL A 63 -19.08 45.35 53.14
C VAL A 63 -17.77 44.85 52.55
N ALA A 64 -17.58 43.52 52.42
CA ALA A 64 -16.49 42.95 51.65
C ALA A 64 -16.58 43.40 50.18
N PHE A 65 -15.61 44.21 49.76
CA PHE A 65 -15.47 44.72 48.39
C PHE A 65 -15.00 43.64 47.39
N CYS A 66 -15.39 42.37 47.56
CA CYS A 66 -15.26 41.38 46.48
C CYS A 66 -16.37 41.59 45.41
N PHE A 67 -17.41 42.37 45.72
CA PHE A 67 -18.53 42.64 44.82
C PHE A 67 -18.22 43.70 43.75
N ASN A 68 -18.31 43.29 42.48
CA ASN A 68 -18.38 44.10 41.24
C ASN A 68 -17.10 44.50 40.50
N LYS A 69 -15.92 44.03 40.91
CA LYS A 69 -14.74 43.96 40.01
C LYS A 69 -14.23 42.55 39.76
N ILE A 70 -14.64 41.59 40.58
CA ILE A 70 -14.18 40.21 40.55
C ILE A 70 -15.39 39.32 40.25
N GLN A 71 -15.60 38.95 38.99
CA GLN A 71 -16.55 37.87 38.68
C GLN A 71 -15.96 36.55 39.15
N ASN A 72 -16.77 35.67 39.75
CA ASN A 72 -16.37 34.32 40.16
C ASN A 72 -15.27 34.30 41.24
N SER A 73 -15.50 34.97 42.38
CA SER A 73 -14.66 34.91 43.57
C SER A 73 -15.45 34.70 44.86
N ASP A 74 -14.86 33.98 45.80
CA ASP A 74 -15.35 33.74 47.15
C ASP A 74 -14.66 34.66 48.17
N CYS A 75 -15.45 35.18 49.12
CA CYS A 75 -14.92 35.96 50.25
C CYS A 75 -14.56 35.02 51.40
N VAL A 76 -13.36 35.19 51.97
CA VAL A 76 -12.89 34.48 53.17
C VAL A 76 -12.61 35.48 54.27
N ASN A 77 -13.37 35.40 55.36
CA ASN A 77 -13.18 36.24 56.53
C ASN A 77 -11.89 35.84 57.29
N THR A 78 -11.11 36.82 57.74
CA THR A 78 -9.87 36.60 58.50
C THR A 78 -9.84 37.51 59.74
N PRO A 79 -9.13 37.17 60.82
CA PRO A 79 -9.06 38.06 61.98
C PRO A 79 -8.52 39.46 61.66
N GLY A 80 -9.41 40.47 61.70
CA GLY A 80 -9.13 41.88 61.45
C GLY A 80 -9.13 42.31 59.98
N SER A 81 -9.53 41.44 59.05
CA SER A 81 -9.60 41.73 57.60
C SER A 81 -10.37 40.64 56.85
N PHE A 82 -10.47 40.74 55.53
CA PHE A 82 -10.92 39.65 54.66
C PHE A 82 -9.95 39.43 53.51
N GLU A 83 -10.03 38.24 52.88
CA GLU A 83 -9.33 37.91 51.64
C GLU A 83 -10.36 37.47 50.58
N CYS A 84 -10.20 37.93 49.33
CA CYS A 84 -10.98 37.41 48.20
C CYS A 84 -10.17 36.29 47.52
N LYS A 85 -10.79 35.13 47.28
CA LYS A 85 -10.21 34.01 46.55
C LYS A 85 -10.92 33.82 45.22
N CYS A 86 -10.17 33.62 44.15
CA CYS A 86 -10.78 33.26 42.86
C CYS A 86 -11.34 31.83 42.91
N ASN A 87 -12.40 31.59 42.12
CA ASN A 87 -12.88 30.25 41.86
C ASN A 87 -11.78 29.38 41.20
N GLU A 88 -11.97 28.06 41.19
CA GLU A 88 -11.06 27.14 40.50
C GLU A 88 -10.80 27.59 39.04
N TYR A 89 -9.58 27.33 38.53
CA TYR A 89 -9.13 27.70 37.18
C TYR A 89 -8.94 29.21 36.93
N ARG A 90 -8.90 30.02 37.99
CA ARG A 90 -8.60 31.46 37.91
C ARG A 90 -7.48 31.86 38.87
N THR A 91 -6.77 32.92 38.51
CA THR A 91 -5.71 33.53 39.34
C THR A 91 -6.02 34.98 39.66
N LEU A 92 -5.61 35.46 40.83
CA LEU A 92 -5.83 36.83 41.28
C LEU A 92 -4.69 37.74 40.81
N ASN A 93 -4.96 38.62 39.86
CA ASN A 93 -4.03 39.63 39.37
C ASN A 93 -4.65 41.02 39.54
N ASP A 94 -3.99 41.94 40.25
CA ASP A 94 -4.46 43.32 40.46
C ASP A 94 -5.92 43.43 40.94
N ASN A 95 -6.33 42.55 41.87
CA ASN A 95 -7.71 42.42 42.37
C ASN A 95 -8.73 42.11 41.26
N VAL A 96 -8.33 41.36 40.23
CA VAL A 96 -9.17 40.81 39.17
C VAL A 96 -8.88 39.31 39.06
N CYS A 97 -9.93 38.49 39.00
CA CYS A 97 -9.76 37.07 38.74
C CYS A 97 -9.66 36.85 37.23
N GLU A 98 -8.44 36.60 36.77
CA GLU A 98 -8.13 36.29 35.39
C GLU A 98 -8.12 34.78 35.18
N ASP A 99 -8.52 34.37 33.98
CA ASP A 99 -8.48 32.98 33.55
C ASP A 99 -7.04 32.45 33.51
N ILE A 100 -6.83 31.25 34.02
CA ILE A 100 -5.55 30.56 33.86
C ILE A 100 -5.59 29.88 32.50
N ASN A 101 -4.76 30.32 31.56
CA ASN A 101 -4.64 29.62 30.28
C ASN A 101 -3.74 28.38 30.42
N GLU A 102 -4.32 27.24 30.80
CA GLU A 102 -3.54 26.01 31.00
C GLU A 102 -2.95 25.47 29.69
N CYS A 103 -3.43 25.92 28.52
CA CYS A 103 -2.87 25.51 27.23
C CYS A 103 -1.46 26.06 26.96
N LEU A 104 -1.07 27.15 27.64
CA LEU A 104 0.28 27.72 27.49
C LEU A 104 1.35 26.85 28.15
N GLU A 105 0.98 26.06 29.15
CA GLU A 105 1.89 25.15 29.85
C GLU A 105 1.56 23.70 29.52
N ASN A 106 2.56 22.95 29.02
CA ASN A 106 2.43 21.52 28.72
C ASN A 106 1.15 21.14 27.93
N ARG A 107 0.66 22.05 27.07
CA ARG A 107 -0.59 21.90 26.29
C ARG A 107 -1.80 21.51 27.15
N GLY A 108 -1.90 22.01 28.39
CA GLY A 108 -2.99 21.66 29.31
C GLY A 108 -3.04 20.18 29.69
N GLY A 109 -1.95 19.44 29.50
CA GLY A 109 -1.90 17.98 29.69
C GLY A 109 -2.64 17.19 28.60
N CYS A 110 -2.99 17.81 27.47
CA CYS A 110 -3.56 17.13 26.33
C CYS A 110 -2.54 16.19 25.68
N ALA A 111 -3.02 15.02 25.23
CA ALA A 111 -2.17 13.98 24.65
C ALA A 111 -1.76 14.31 23.20
N GLU A 112 -0.87 13.50 22.63
CA GLU A 112 -0.52 13.62 21.20
C GLU A 112 -1.76 13.48 20.30
N HIS A 113 -1.68 14.13 19.13
CA HIS A 113 -2.78 14.20 18.16
C HIS A 113 -4.07 14.84 18.69
N SER A 114 -3.95 15.80 19.62
CA SER A 114 -5.06 16.61 20.11
C SER A 114 -4.71 18.10 20.23
N ASP A 115 -5.73 18.94 20.07
CA ASP A 115 -5.70 20.38 20.30
C ASP A 115 -6.14 20.69 21.74
N CYS A 116 -5.43 21.62 22.36
CA CYS A 116 -5.81 22.19 23.65
C CYS A 116 -6.75 23.38 23.45
N ILE A 117 -7.90 23.35 24.13
CA ILE A 117 -8.90 24.43 24.11
C ILE A 117 -9.01 24.99 25.52
N ASN A 118 -8.55 26.23 25.67
CA ASN A 118 -8.66 26.98 26.92
C ASN A 118 -10.12 27.42 27.13
N ASN A 119 -10.66 27.15 28.31
CA ASN A 119 -12.06 27.44 28.64
C ASN A 119 -12.11 28.44 29.79
N ASP A 120 -12.64 29.64 29.53
CA ASP A 120 -12.69 30.69 30.54
C ASP A 120 -13.38 30.26 31.85
N GLY A 121 -12.60 30.20 32.94
CA GLY A 121 -13.04 29.81 34.29
C GLY A 121 -13.48 28.36 34.41
N LYS A 122 -12.98 27.46 33.56
CA LYS A 122 -13.35 26.04 33.49
C LYS A 122 -12.13 25.18 33.18
N PRO A 123 -12.17 23.88 33.47
CA PRO A 123 -11.09 22.99 33.07
C PRO A 123 -10.92 22.99 31.55
N VAL A 124 -9.66 22.88 31.12
CA VAL A 124 -9.25 22.72 29.74
C VAL A 124 -9.98 21.57 29.03
N THR A 125 -10.27 21.74 27.73
CA THR A 125 -10.81 20.67 26.88
C THR A 125 -9.77 20.25 25.84
N CYS A 126 -9.49 18.95 25.77
CA CYS A 126 -8.64 18.37 24.73
C CYS A 126 -9.52 17.82 23.61
N ARG A 127 -9.30 18.23 22.37
CA ARG A 127 -10.06 17.76 21.20
C ARG A 127 -9.15 17.00 20.25
N CYS A 128 -9.53 15.80 19.82
CA CYS A 128 -8.72 15.07 18.84
C CYS A 128 -8.62 15.82 17.50
N LEU A 129 -7.45 15.74 16.87
CA LEU A 129 -7.23 16.28 15.53
C LEU A 129 -8.12 15.56 14.50
N PRO A 130 -8.43 16.19 13.35
CA PRO A 130 -9.14 15.51 12.26
C PRO A 130 -8.45 14.20 11.87
N GLY A 131 -9.22 13.13 11.65
CA GLY A 131 -8.71 11.78 11.38
C GLY A 131 -8.38 10.98 12.65
N TYR A 132 -8.59 11.53 13.84
CA TYR A 132 -8.42 10.84 15.11
C TYR A 132 -9.72 10.81 15.92
N THR A 133 -9.88 9.80 16.76
CA THR A 133 -11.03 9.59 17.64
C THR A 133 -10.58 9.27 19.07
N GLY A 134 -11.40 9.59 20.06
CA GLY A 134 -11.06 9.41 21.46
C GLY A 134 -12.04 10.12 22.38
N ASN A 135 -11.72 10.16 23.68
CA ASN A 135 -12.52 10.94 24.62
C ASN A 135 -12.08 12.40 24.54
N ASP A 136 -12.77 13.16 23.69
CA ASP A 136 -12.60 14.59 23.40
C ASP A 136 -12.89 15.51 24.60
N GLY A 137 -12.15 15.35 25.70
CA GLY A 137 -12.28 16.34 26.78
C GLY A 137 -11.56 16.06 28.08
N LYS A 138 -10.61 15.11 28.13
CA LYS A 138 -9.81 14.91 29.36
C LYS A 138 -8.31 14.86 29.07
N PRO A 139 -7.50 15.64 29.82
CA PRO A 139 -6.05 15.51 29.83
C PRO A 139 -5.61 14.05 30.06
N GLY A 140 -4.53 13.64 29.39
CA GLY A 140 -3.91 12.32 29.59
C GLY A 140 -4.56 11.14 28.85
N ARG A 141 -5.57 11.33 27.99
CA ARG A 141 -6.06 10.28 27.08
C ARG A 141 -5.60 10.52 25.65
N ALA A 142 -4.85 9.56 25.09
CA ALA A 142 -4.37 9.61 23.71
C ALA A 142 -5.52 9.48 22.71
N CYS A 143 -5.46 10.29 21.65
CA CYS A 143 -6.32 10.14 20.48
C CYS A 143 -5.82 8.98 19.63
N LYS A 144 -6.74 8.11 19.23
CA LYS A 144 -6.46 6.97 18.36
C LYS A 144 -6.76 7.38 16.92
N ASP A 145 -5.87 7.02 16.02
CA ASP A 145 -6.11 7.10 14.58
C ASP A 145 -7.41 6.40 14.18
N ILE A 146 -8.24 7.06 13.38
CA ILE A 146 -9.44 6.46 12.79
C ILE A 146 -8.96 5.60 11.63
N ASN A 147 -9.24 4.31 11.67
CA ASN A 147 -8.93 3.43 10.55
C ASN A 147 -10.08 3.48 9.53
N GLU A 148 -9.99 4.36 8.55
CA GLU A 148 -11.06 4.46 7.53
C GLU A 148 -11.17 3.17 6.69
N CYS A 149 -10.12 2.35 6.62
CA CYS A 149 -10.16 1.08 5.88
C CYS A 149 -11.01 -0.02 6.54
N GLU A 150 -11.45 0.17 7.78
CA GLU A 150 -12.43 -0.71 8.43
C GLU A 150 -13.87 -0.41 7.97
N GLU A 151 -14.10 0.76 7.34
CA GLU A 151 -15.37 1.09 6.74
C GLU A 151 -15.46 0.58 5.29
N PRO A 152 -16.59 0.00 4.87
CA PRO A 152 -16.80 -0.40 3.49
C PRO A 152 -16.83 0.81 2.55
N ASP A 153 -16.49 0.59 1.28
CA ASP A 153 -16.64 1.55 0.17
C ASP A 153 -15.84 2.87 0.27
N ARG A 154 -14.83 2.95 1.15
CA ARG A 154 -13.94 4.12 1.25
C ARG A 154 -13.02 4.34 0.05
N CYS A 155 -12.72 3.28 -0.68
CA CYS A 155 -11.82 3.28 -1.82
C CYS A 155 -12.53 2.79 -3.09
N PRO A 156 -12.13 3.27 -4.28
CA PRO A 156 -12.75 2.86 -5.54
C PRO A 156 -12.55 1.37 -5.81
N GLU A 157 -13.42 0.76 -6.63
CA GLU A 157 -13.23 -0.61 -7.10
C GLU A 157 -11.83 -0.81 -7.73
N ASN A 158 -11.29 -2.02 -7.61
CA ASN A 158 -9.93 -2.36 -8.06
C ASN A 158 -8.83 -1.53 -7.38
N SER A 159 -9.02 -1.23 -6.09
CA SER A 159 -8.01 -0.59 -5.26
C SER A 159 -7.95 -1.21 -3.86
N VAL A 160 -6.83 -0.98 -3.19
CA VAL A 160 -6.57 -1.39 -1.81
C VAL A 160 -6.55 -0.14 -0.94
N CYS A 161 -7.30 -0.17 0.15
CA CYS A 161 -7.26 0.87 1.17
C CYS A 161 -6.02 0.67 2.05
N ILE A 162 -5.28 1.75 2.28
CA ILE A 162 -4.13 1.78 3.17
C ILE A 162 -4.35 2.88 4.20
N ASN A 163 -4.47 2.46 5.46
CA ASN A 163 -4.62 3.36 6.58
C ASN A 163 -3.31 4.12 6.85
N THR A 164 -3.40 5.39 7.22
CA THR A 164 -2.26 6.25 7.54
C THR A 164 -2.55 7.12 8.76
N PRO A 165 -1.54 7.58 9.52
CA PRO A 165 -1.82 8.46 10.66
C PRO A 165 -2.56 9.74 10.23
N GLY A 166 -3.79 9.92 10.72
CA GLY A 166 -4.70 11.03 10.48
C GLY A 166 -5.48 10.97 9.16
N SER A 167 -5.36 9.90 8.37
CA SER A 167 -6.05 9.77 7.08
C SER A 167 -5.95 8.37 6.46
N TYR A 168 -6.35 8.22 5.21
CA TYR A 168 -6.13 7.02 4.43
C TYR A 168 -5.77 7.36 2.99
N ARG A 169 -5.25 6.37 2.26
CA ARG A 169 -5.08 6.48 0.81
C ARG A 169 -5.48 5.19 0.11
N CYS A 170 -5.96 5.35 -1.11
CA CYS A 170 -6.30 4.24 -2.00
C CYS A 170 -5.22 4.06 -3.07
N GLU A 171 -4.71 2.85 -3.19
CA GLU A 171 -3.75 2.44 -4.21
C GLU A 171 -4.42 1.44 -5.17
N CYS A 172 -4.36 1.69 -6.48
CA CYS A 172 -4.94 0.77 -7.45
C CYS A 172 -4.24 -0.59 -7.39
N THR A 173 -4.99 -1.68 -7.55
CA THR A 173 -4.42 -3.03 -7.61
C THR A 173 -3.50 -3.17 -8.81
N THR A 174 -2.61 -4.18 -8.76
CA THR A 174 -1.69 -4.47 -9.85
C THR A 174 -2.43 -4.59 -11.18
N GLY A 175 -1.98 -3.81 -12.16
CA GLY A 175 -2.57 -3.72 -13.49
C GLY A 175 -3.69 -2.70 -13.66
N PHE A 176 -3.99 -1.92 -12.62
CA PHE A 176 -4.88 -0.77 -12.69
C PHE A 176 -4.12 0.54 -12.44
N ALA A 177 -4.67 1.64 -12.94
CA ALA A 177 -4.17 3.00 -12.74
C ALA A 177 -5.33 3.97 -12.52
N LYS A 178 -5.07 5.06 -11.79
CA LYS A 178 -6.05 6.13 -11.58
C LYS A 178 -6.29 6.88 -12.89
N ASP A 179 -7.56 7.04 -13.27
CA ASP A 179 -7.98 7.91 -14.36
C ASP A 179 -8.05 9.38 -13.92
N ALA A 180 -8.50 10.27 -14.82
CA ALA A 180 -8.66 11.70 -14.53
C ALA A 180 -9.66 12.01 -13.39
N ASN A 181 -10.56 11.07 -13.08
CA ASN A 181 -11.55 11.19 -12.01
C ASN A 181 -11.11 10.49 -10.71
N GLY A 182 -9.90 9.91 -10.68
CA GLY A 182 -9.39 9.16 -9.53
C GLY A 182 -9.91 7.72 -9.42
N LYS A 183 -10.65 7.19 -10.41
CA LYS A 183 -11.11 5.80 -10.45
C LYS A 183 -10.00 4.89 -10.98
N CYS A 184 -9.86 3.70 -10.39
CA CYS A 184 -8.92 2.70 -10.88
C CYS A 184 -9.48 2.00 -12.12
N THR A 185 -8.83 2.23 -13.26
CA THR A 185 -9.16 1.62 -14.56
C THR A 185 -8.03 0.70 -15.00
N GLY A 186 -8.35 -0.33 -15.78
CA GLY A 186 -7.36 -1.29 -16.25
C GLY A 186 -6.31 -0.58 -17.11
N LYS A 187 -5.03 -0.83 -16.83
CA LYS A 187 -3.94 -0.29 -17.64
C LYS A 187 -4.00 -0.86 -19.05
N GLU A 188 -3.80 -0.01 -20.05
CA GLU A 188 -3.68 -0.43 -21.44
C GLU A 188 -2.24 -0.84 -21.75
N PHE A 189 -1.84 -2.02 -21.27
CA PHE A 189 -0.46 -2.51 -21.45
C PHE A 189 -0.04 -2.56 -22.91
N CYS A 190 -0.89 -3.09 -23.81
CA CYS A 190 -0.60 -3.19 -25.25
C CYS A 190 -0.43 -1.83 -25.95
N ALA A 191 -1.15 -0.79 -25.52
CA ALA A 191 -1.06 0.54 -26.10
C ALA A 191 0.17 1.31 -25.60
N THR A 192 0.51 1.11 -24.32
CA THR A 192 1.65 1.77 -23.65
C THR A 192 2.98 1.07 -23.90
N GLY A 193 2.97 -0.18 -24.37
CA GLY A 193 4.17 -1.01 -24.51
C GLY A 193 4.68 -1.56 -23.17
N GLU A 194 3.92 -1.40 -22.07
CA GLU A 194 4.22 -1.97 -20.75
C GLU A 194 3.94 -3.49 -20.68
N HIS A 195 4.38 -4.25 -21.69
CA HIS A 195 4.19 -5.69 -21.78
C HIS A 195 5.47 -6.43 -22.20
N ASN A 196 5.52 -7.73 -21.93
CA ASN A 196 6.64 -8.58 -22.32
C ASN A 196 6.34 -9.48 -23.54
N CYS A 197 5.28 -9.19 -24.31
CA CYS A 197 5.01 -9.89 -25.57
C CYS A 197 6.18 -9.74 -26.55
N ASP A 198 6.42 -10.78 -27.35
CA ASP A 198 7.41 -10.72 -28.42
C ASP A 198 7.05 -9.61 -29.42
N PRO A 199 7.94 -8.64 -29.67
CA PRO A 199 7.61 -7.47 -30.49
C PRO A 199 7.42 -7.81 -31.97
N VAL A 200 7.96 -8.94 -32.44
CA VAL A 200 7.95 -9.31 -33.86
C VAL A 200 7.01 -10.49 -34.09
N PHE A 201 7.05 -11.49 -33.22
CA PHE A 201 6.41 -12.80 -33.44
C PHE A 201 5.14 -13.02 -32.62
N ALA A 202 4.74 -12.09 -31.77
CA ALA A 202 3.52 -12.19 -31.00
C ALA A 202 2.57 -11.01 -31.25
N THR A 203 1.31 -11.24 -30.94
CA THR A 203 0.25 -10.24 -30.86
C THR A 203 -0.14 -10.06 -29.40
N CYS A 204 -0.18 -8.82 -28.94
CA CYS A 204 -0.68 -8.46 -27.61
C CYS A 204 -2.20 -8.28 -27.68
N THR A 205 -2.93 -8.94 -26.80
CA THR A 205 -4.39 -8.77 -26.63
C THR A 205 -4.68 -8.17 -25.26
N THR A 206 -5.42 -7.07 -25.25
CA THR A 206 -5.79 -6.33 -24.04
C THR A 206 -6.85 -7.09 -23.24
N ALA A 207 -6.69 -7.13 -21.92
CA ALA A 207 -7.71 -7.57 -20.98
C ALA A 207 -7.88 -6.52 -19.88
N VAL A 208 -9.03 -6.48 -19.20
CA VAL A 208 -9.26 -5.49 -18.14
C VAL A 208 -8.26 -5.75 -17.00
N GLY A 209 -7.33 -4.81 -16.79
CA GLY A 209 -6.28 -4.93 -15.78
C GLY A 209 -5.18 -5.94 -16.12
N SER A 210 -5.13 -6.45 -17.35
CA SER A 210 -4.14 -7.45 -17.76
C SER A 210 -3.87 -7.42 -19.28
N TYR A 211 -3.00 -8.30 -19.74
CA TYR A 211 -2.77 -8.56 -21.15
C TYR A 211 -2.41 -10.02 -21.37
N SER A 212 -2.61 -10.51 -22.57
CA SER A 212 -2.13 -11.82 -23.01
C SER A 212 -1.34 -11.68 -24.30
N CYS A 213 -0.34 -12.55 -24.46
CA CYS A 213 0.48 -12.62 -25.65
C CYS A 213 0.15 -13.92 -26.39
N ALA A 214 -0.05 -13.84 -27.70
CA ALA A 214 -0.23 -15.01 -28.55
C ALA A 214 0.76 -14.97 -29.70
N CYS A 215 1.48 -16.07 -29.94
CA CYS A 215 2.36 -16.14 -31.11
C CYS A 215 1.54 -16.01 -32.40
N LYS A 216 2.10 -15.31 -33.38
CA LYS A 216 1.53 -15.18 -34.72
C LYS A 216 1.45 -16.55 -35.39
N GLU A 217 0.59 -16.67 -36.39
CA GLU A 217 0.41 -17.91 -37.14
C GLU A 217 1.74 -18.42 -37.73
N GLY A 218 2.03 -19.71 -37.51
CA GLY A 218 3.29 -20.34 -37.91
C GLY A 218 4.36 -20.36 -36.81
N PHE A 219 4.03 -19.87 -35.61
CA PHE A 219 4.92 -19.88 -34.45
C PHE A 219 4.24 -20.56 -33.25
N GLN A 220 5.04 -21.19 -32.39
CA GLN A 220 4.60 -21.81 -31.15
C GLN A 220 5.39 -21.28 -29.95
N GLY A 221 4.74 -21.18 -28.80
CA GLY A 221 5.32 -20.63 -27.58
C GLY A 221 4.29 -19.89 -26.74
N SER A 222 4.74 -19.21 -25.69
CA SER A 222 3.87 -18.44 -24.78
C SER A 222 3.47 -17.06 -25.30
N GLY A 223 4.01 -16.61 -26.43
CA GLY A 223 3.84 -15.25 -26.92
C GLY A 223 4.80 -14.24 -26.28
N ARG A 224 5.57 -14.62 -25.25
CA ARG A 224 6.53 -13.73 -24.58
C ARG A 224 7.80 -13.55 -25.42
N LYS A 225 8.50 -12.45 -25.18
CA LYS A 225 9.74 -12.08 -25.87
C LYS A 225 10.75 -13.22 -25.89
N GLY A 226 11.10 -13.68 -27.09
CA GLY A 226 12.07 -14.77 -27.31
C GLY A 226 11.50 -16.19 -27.16
N GLU A 227 10.23 -16.35 -26.81
CA GLU A 227 9.60 -17.66 -26.60
C GLU A 227 8.81 -18.17 -27.82
N CYS A 228 8.42 -17.29 -28.75
CA CYS A 228 7.83 -17.73 -30.00
C CYS A 228 8.91 -18.32 -30.89
N LYS A 229 8.77 -19.60 -31.27
CA LYS A 229 9.65 -20.32 -32.19
C LYS A 229 8.87 -20.72 -33.45
N PRO A 230 9.48 -20.63 -34.65
CA PRO A 230 8.81 -21.02 -35.88
C PRO A 230 8.49 -22.53 -35.87
N LEU A 231 7.30 -22.88 -36.34
CA LEU A 231 6.91 -24.25 -36.64
C LEU A 231 7.64 -24.76 -37.90
N PRO A 232 7.82 -26.08 -38.06
CA PRO A 232 8.47 -26.65 -39.24
C PRO A 232 7.81 -26.19 -40.55
N GLY A 233 8.54 -25.43 -41.36
CA GLY A 233 8.06 -24.86 -42.63
C GLY A 233 7.68 -23.37 -42.55
N SER A 234 7.67 -22.76 -41.36
CA SER A 234 7.41 -21.32 -41.17
C SER A 234 8.69 -20.49 -40.96
N GLU A 235 9.87 -21.07 -41.15
CA GLU A 235 11.16 -20.41 -40.89
C GLU A 235 11.44 -19.26 -41.87
N HIS A 236 10.89 -19.31 -43.08
CA HIS A 236 10.96 -18.20 -44.04
C HIS A 236 10.05 -17.03 -43.62
N LYS A 237 8.86 -17.33 -43.06
CA LYS A 237 7.95 -16.32 -42.49
C LYS A 237 8.62 -15.59 -41.32
N ALA A 238 9.47 -16.28 -40.55
CA ALA A 238 10.30 -15.64 -39.53
C ALA A 238 11.30 -14.64 -40.13
N CYS A 239 11.94 -14.96 -41.25
CA CYS A 239 12.83 -14.02 -41.94
C CYS A 239 12.10 -12.82 -42.52
N GLU A 240 10.92 -13.04 -43.11
CA GLU A 240 10.07 -11.98 -43.64
C GLU A 240 9.70 -10.97 -42.55
N LEU A 241 9.21 -11.45 -41.40
CA LEU A 241 8.85 -10.61 -40.26
C LEU A 241 10.03 -9.84 -39.66
N LEU A 242 11.25 -10.39 -39.76
CA LEU A 242 12.48 -9.73 -39.32
C LEU A 242 13.11 -8.82 -40.39
N GLY A 243 12.61 -8.85 -41.63
CA GLY A 243 13.25 -8.18 -42.76
C GLY A 243 14.64 -8.75 -43.12
N LEU A 244 14.96 -9.98 -42.71
CA LEU A 244 16.23 -10.64 -43.00
C LEU A 244 16.18 -11.35 -44.36
N ARG A 245 17.21 -11.16 -45.19
CA ARG A 245 17.39 -11.90 -46.44
C ARG A 245 18.36 -13.05 -46.25
N CYS A 246 17.82 -14.26 -46.06
CA CYS A 246 18.62 -15.47 -45.98
C CYS A 246 18.76 -16.15 -47.35
N GLY A 247 19.78 -17.01 -47.50
CA GLY A 247 19.99 -17.75 -48.74
C GLY A 247 18.88 -18.77 -49.03
N ARG A 248 18.81 -19.25 -50.27
CA ARG A 248 17.75 -20.12 -50.81
C ARG A 248 17.40 -21.36 -49.96
N TYR A 249 18.35 -21.90 -49.21
CA TYR A 249 18.17 -23.09 -48.36
C TYR A 249 18.34 -22.78 -46.87
N GLN A 250 18.14 -21.53 -46.49
CA GLN A 250 18.31 -21.03 -45.12
C GLN A 250 17.00 -20.43 -44.60
N GLY A 251 16.74 -20.60 -43.31
CA GLY A 251 15.63 -19.97 -42.60
C GLY A 251 16.12 -19.24 -41.36
N CYS A 252 15.25 -18.42 -40.76
CA CYS A 252 15.58 -17.66 -39.57
C CYS A 252 15.25 -18.50 -38.35
N LEU A 253 16.30 -18.99 -37.69
CA LEU A 253 16.19 -19.81 -36.49
C LEU A 253 16.68 -19.01 -35.29
N PRO A 254 16.03 -19.17 -34.12
CA PRO A 254 16.48 -18.54 -32.89
C PRO A 254 17.81 -19.15 -32.44
N ASP A 255 18.71 -18.32 -31.93
CA ASP A 255 19.93 -18.71 -31.25
C ASP A 255 19.68 -18.92 -29.75
N ASN A 256 20.73 -19.32 -29.02
CA ASN A 256 20.64 -19.55 -27.57
C ASN A 256 20.37 -18.28 -26.76
N ALA A 257 20.50 -17.09 -27.37
CA ALA A 257 20.21 -15.79 -26.77
C ALA A 257 18.82 -15.25 -27.16
N GLY A 258 18.04 -15.99 -27.95
CA GLY A 258 16.72 -15.56 -28.44
C GLY A 258 16.77 -14.58 -29.62
N SER A 259 17.96 -14.33 -30.19
CA SER A 259 18.12 -13.58 -31.44
C SER A 259 17.97 -14.52 -32.64
N TYR A 260 17.51 -13.99 -33.77
CA TYR A 260 17.27 -14.79 -34.97
C TYR A 260 18.38 -14.59 -36.00
N ARG A 261 18.86 -15.70 -36.55
CA ARG A 261 19.89 -15.67 -37.60
C ARG A 261 19.58 -16.64 -38.73
N CYS A 262 20.10 -16.34 -39.91
CA CYS A 262 20.05 -17.26 -41.04
C CYS A 262 20.81 -18.54 -40.70
N ALA A 263 20.14 -19.67 -40.77
CA ALA A 263 20.70 -20.99 -40.55
C ALA A 263 20.20 -21.96 -41.61
N ALA A 264 21.01 -22.95 -41.96
CA ALA A 264 20.65 -23.95 -42.95
C ALA A 264 19.43 -24.76 -42.49
N LEU A 265 18.44 -24.89 -43.38
CA LEU A 265 17.26 -25.73 -43.15
C LEU A 265 17.66 -27.22 -43.19
N SER A 266 16.88 -28.08 -42.54
CA SER A 266 17.08 -29.53 -42.63
C SER A 266 16.86 -30.03 -44.05
N LYS A 267 17.46 -31.19 -44.40
CA LYS A 267 17.30 -31.80 -45.74
C LYS A 267 15.83 -31.99 -46.12
N ALA A 268 14.97 -32.39 -45.18
CA ALA A 268 13.54 -32.57 -45.42
C ALA A 268 12.83 -31.24 -45.76
N GLN A 269 13.23 -30.14 -45.11
CA GLN A 269 12.71 -28.79 -45.39
C GLN A 269 13.24 -28.25 -46.72
N GLN A 270 14.52 -28.49 -47.05
CA GLN A 270 15.09 -28.13 -48.36
C GLN A 270 14.33 -28.79 -49.52
N VAL A 271 13.92 -30.07 -49.34
CA VAL A 271 13.08 -30.78 -50.32
C VAL A 271 11.69 -30.12 -50.43
N LYS A 272 11.07 -29.67 -49.33
CA LYS A 272 9.79 -28.93 -49.41
C LYS A 272 9.93 -27.64 -50.21
N VAL A 273 10.99 -26.85 -49.99
CA VAL A 273 11.26 -25.62 -50.76
C VAL A 273 11.38 -25.93 -52.26
N LEU A 274 12.12 -26.99 -52.60
CA LEU A 274 12.25 -27.48 -53.99
C LEU A 274 10.91 -27.88 -54.61
N LEU A 275 10.00 -28.47 -53.82
CA LEU A 275 8.68 -28.91 -54.30
C LEU A 275 7.67 -27.76 -54.41
N THR A 276 7.72 -26.77 -53.53
CA THR A 276 6.79 -25.62 -53.55
C THR A 276 7.18 -24.56 -54.58
N GLU A 277 8.46 -24.31 -54.79
CA GLU A 277 8.95 -23.41 -55.86
C GLU A 277 9.11 -24.13 -57.21
N GLY A 278 9.19 -25.47 -57.21
CA GLY A 278 9.35 -26.31 -58.39
C GLY A 278 8.14 -26.39 -59.32
N ALA A 279 7.05 -25.68 -59.01
CA ALA A 279 5.96 -25.43 -59.96
C ALA A 279 6.22 -24.20 -60.87
N GLY A 280 7.37 -23.52 -60.71
CA GLY A 280 7.86 -22.51 -61.66
C GLY A 280 8.63 -23.16 -62.82
N MET A 281 8.59 -22.54 -64.00
CA MET A 281 9.13 -22.98 -65.30
C MET A 281 10.63 -23.35 -65.36
N ASP A 282 11.37 -23.28 -64.24
CA ASP A 282 12.82 -23.51 -64.15
C ASP A 282 13.20 -24.87 -63.54
N THR A 283 12.25 -25.78 -63.30
CA THR A 283 12.62 -27.16 -62.93
C THR A 283 13.35 -27.83 -64.10
N PRO A 284 14.60 -28.28 -63.91
CA PRO A 284 15.38 -28.76 -65.03
C PRO A 284 14.75 -30.06 -65.54
N ILE A 285 14.53 -30.13 -66.85
CA ILE A 285 13.77 -31.18 -67.56
C ILE A 285 14.21 -32.60 -67.15
N TRP A 286 15.49 -32.79 -66.81
CA TRP A 286 16.02 -34.07 -66.35
C TRP A 286 15.32 -34.60 -65.08
N LEU A 287 14.87 -33.73 -64.18
CA LEU A 287 14.18 -34.14 -62.95
C LEU A 287 12.82 -34.77 -63.28
N TRP A 288 12.07 -34.16 -64.20
CA TRP A 288 10.81 -34.71 -64.70
C TRP A 288 11.01 -35.98 -65.52
N CYS A 289 12.08 -36.07 -66.30
CA CYS A 289 12.46 -37.31 -67.00
C CYS A 289 12.77 -38.45 -66.00
N CYS A 290 13.52 -38.19 -64.93
CA CYS A 290 13.81 -39.20 -63.90
C CYS A 290 12.53 -39.69 -63.22
N VAL A 291 11.60 -38.78 -62.87
CA VAL A 291 10.30 -39.15 -62.28
C VAL A 291 9.47 -39.98 -63.27
N ALA A 292 9.43 -39.59 -64.55
CA ALA A 292 8.70 -40.34 -65.58
C ALA A 292 9.28 -41.75 -65.81
N VAL A 293 10.61 -41.88 -65.81
CA VAL A 293 11.30 -43.19 -65.94
C VAL A 293 11.01 -44.08 -64.74
N ALA A 294 11.04 -43.54 -63.52
CA ALA A 294 10.72 -44.29 -62.32
C ALA A 294 9.25 -44.78 -62.31
N ILE A 295 8.31 -43.92 -62.72
CA ILE A 295 6.90 -44.30 -62.88
C ILE A 295 6.75 -45.39 -63.95
N ALA A 296 7.43 -45.26 -65.09
CA ALA A 296 7.39 -46.27 -66.15
C ALA A 296 7.96 -47.62 -65.70
N MET A 297 9.04 -47.62 -64.91
CA MET A 297 9.60 -48.85 -64.33
C MET A 297 8.65 -49.50 -63.33
N LEU A 298 7.97 -48.72 -62.48
CA LEU A 298 6.98 -49.24 -61.54
C LEU A 298 5.75 -49.82 -62.25
N ILE A 299 5.25 -49.13 -63.27
CA ILE A 299 4.16 -49.65 -64.11
C ILE A 299 4.62 -50.92 -64.83
N GLY A 300 5.84 -50.93 -65.38
CA GLY A 300 6.44 -52.10 -66.02
C GLY A 300 6.55 -53.30 -65.06
N ALA A 301 7.00 -53.08 -63.83
CA ALA A 301 7.08 -54.10 -62.79
C ALA A 301 5.70 -54.62 -62.37
N ALA A 302 4.71 -53.74 -62.24
CA ALA A 302 3.33 -54.12 -61.95
C ALA A 302 2.70 -54.94 -63.09
N VAL A 303 2.88 -54.51 -64.34
CA VAL A 303 2.40 -55.25 -65.53
C VAL A 303 3.11 -56.59 -65.66
N TYR A 304 4.42 -56.64 -65.41
CA TYR A 304 5.19 -57.89 -65.40
C TYR A 304 4.72 -58.83 -64.29
N GLY A 305 4.50 -58.31 -63.08
CA GLY A 305 3.95 -59.06 -61.94
C GLY A 305 2.56 -59.62 -62.24
N VAL A 306 1.67 -58.83 -62.84
CA VAL A 306 0.34 -59.28 -63.28
C VAL A 306 0.46 -60.36 -64.37
N ARG A 307 1.34 -60.20 -65.36
CA ARG A 307 1.59 -61.22 -66.40
C ARG A 307 2.16 -62.52 -65.82
N TYR A 308 3.07 -62.43 -64.86
CA TYR A 308 3.65 -63.59 -64.18
C TYR A 308 2.58 -64.34 -63.38
N PHE A 309 1.73 -63.61 -62.64
CA PHE A 309 0.63 -64.18 -61.87
C PHE A 309 -0.43 -64.84 -62.76
N LEU A 310 -0.74 -64.26 -63.93
CA LEU A 310 -1.65 -64.87 -64.91
C LEU A 310 -1.05 -66.10 -65.60
N LYS A 311 0.28 -66.17 -65.79
CA LYS A 311 0.97 -67.33 -66.38
C LYS A 311 1.10 -68.49 -65.39
N GLY A 312 1.29 -68.20 -64.09
CA GLY A 312 1.33 -69.20 -63.01
C GLY A 312 0.02 -69.96 -62.81
N ARG A 313 -1.13 -69.42 -63.23
CA ARG A 313 -2.43 -70.12 -63.19
C ARG A 313 -2.67 -71.12 -64.31
N ARG A 314 -1.85 -71.14 -65.38
CA ARG A 314 -2.04 -72.09 -66.52
C ARG A 314 -1.35 -73.45 -66.34
N ASN A 315 -0.40 -73.57 -65.42
CA ASN A 315 0.43 -74.77 -65.29
C ASN A 315 0.04 -75.68 -64.10
N ALA A 316 -1.16 -75.54 -63.54
CA ALA A 316 -1.66 -76.34 -62.42
C ALA A 316 -2.71 -77.38 -62.86
N TYR A 317 -2.56 -77.99 -64.04
CA TYR A 317 -3.42 -79.09 -64.52
C TYR A 317 -2.63 -80.01 -65.45
N GLY A 318 -2.45 -81.29 -65.08
CA GLY A 318 -2.03 -82.36 -65.98
C GLY A 318 -0.80 -83.15 -65.54
N SER A 319 -1.02 -84.44 -65.29
CA SER A 319 -0.17 -85.51 -64.75
C SER A 319 0.92 -86.06 -65.69
N GLU A 320 1.90 -86.74 -65.05
CA GLU A 320 2.54 -88.04 -65.39
C GLU A 320 3.14 -88.26 -66.79
N ASP A 321 4.47 -88.45 -66.88
CA ASP A 321 5.11 -89.77 -67.09
C ASP A 321 6.63 -89.67 -67.39
N ASP A 322 7.40 -90.42 -66.58
CA ASP A 322 8.65 -91.17 -66.81
C ASP A 322 9.67 -90.82 -67.92
N ALA A 323 10.96 -90.70 -67.54
CA ALA A 323 11.96 -91.77 -67.74
C ALA A 323 13.45 -91.30 -67.77
N ILE A 324 14.21 -91.75 -66.77
CA ILE A 324 15.54 -92.42 -66.80
C ILE A 324 16.69 -91.90 -67.73
N MET A 325 17.85 -91.54 -67.15
CA MET A 325 19.14 -92.27 -67.23
C MET A 325 20.41 -91.40 -67.01
N THR A 326 21.41 -92.08 -66.46
CA THR A 326 22.76 -91.71 -66.00
C THR A 326 23.77 -91.43 -67.13
N GLY A 327 24.94 -90.84 -66.81
CA GLY A 327 26.14 -90.98 -67.65
C GLY A 327 27.23 -89.93 -67.48
N TYR A 328 28.41 -90.38 -67.01
CA TYR A 328 29.68 -89.68 -66.84
C TYR A 328 30.29 -89.13 -68.14
N GLY A 329 31.21 -88.15 -68.04
CA GLY A 329 32.27 -87.96 -69.04
C GLY A 329 32.86 -86.56 -69.09
N TYR A 330 34.03 -86.38 -68.48
CA TYR A 330 34.95 -85.28 -68.80
C TYR A 330 35.68 -85.64 -70.10
N ASP A 331 35.88 -84.68 -71.01
CA ASP A 331 37.09 -84.66 -71.84
C ASP A 331 37.47 -83.25 -72.29
N TYR A 332 38.78 -83.03 -72.35
CA TYR A 332 39.49 -81.81 -72.68
C TYR A 332 39.73 -81.71 -74.20
N GLY A 333 39.83 -80.49 -74.74
CA GLY A 333 40.26 -80.28 -76.13
C GLY A 333 40.54 -78.82 -76.49
N ALA A 334 41.84 -78.48 -76.46
CA ALA A 334 42.56 -77.35 -77.06
C ALA A 334 41.87 -76.63 -78.24
N ALA A 335 41.77 -75.30 -78.26
CA ALA A 335 42.78 -74.28 -78.57
C ALA A 335 43.08 -74.10 -80.06
N ASP A 336 42.77 -72.91 -80.58
CA ASP A 336 43.54 -72.11 -81.55
C ASP A 336 42.90 -70.70 -81.58
N SER A 337 43.57 -69.60 -81.22
CA SER A 337 44.71 -68.93 -81.89
C SER A 337 44.33 -68.52 -83.33
N PHE A 338 44.51 -67.30 -83.87
CA PHE A 338 45.31 -66.13 -83.51
C PHE A 338 44.86 -64.95 -84.42
N SER A 339 44.91 -63.73 -83.86
CA SER A 339 45.32 -62.45 -84.46
C SER A 339 44.82 -61.91 -85.80
N GLY A 340 44.42 -60.64 -85.69
CA GLY A 340 44.58 -59.56 -86.66
C GLY A 340 44.46 -58.23 -85.91
#